data_AF-A0AAV1QP78-F1
#
_entry.id   AF-A0AAV1QP78-F1
#
_cell.length_a   1.000
_cell.length_b   1.000
_cell.length_c   1.000
_cell.angle_alpha   90.00
_cell.angle_beta   90.00
_cell.angle_gamma   90.00
#
_symmetry.space_group_name_H-M   'P 1'
#
loop_
_entity.id
_entity.type
_entity.pdbx_description
1 polymer ?
#
loop_
_entity_poly.entity_id
_entity_poly.type
_entity_poly.pdbx_seq_one_letter_code
_entity_poly.pdbx_strand_id
1 'polypeptide(L)'
;MNNVLASGEVSNLFARDELDDITQDLIPVMKRQHPRRPPTPENLYDFFLSRVRSNLHVVLCFSPVGEKFRTRALKFPGLISGCTVDWFQRWPRDALVAVSHHFLSQYQDLRCSEDVKQSVVVTMGTFQDLVAEKCAEYFERFRRQTFVTPKSYLSFIDSYKVIYAEKIAHVGTLAERMKT
;
A
#
# COMPACT_ATOMS: atom_id res chain seq x y z
N MET A 1 -11.64 -16.39 8.58
CA MET A 1 -10.68 -15.31 8.89
C MET A 1 -10.32 -15.27 10.37
N ASN A 2 -11.29 -15.20 11.29
CA ASN A 2 -10.98 -15.33 12.74
C ASN A 2 -10.15 -16.58 13.06
N ASN A 3 -10.53 -17.75 12.55
CA ASN A 3 -9.80 -18.99 12.85
C ASN A 3 -8.37 -18.97 12.27
N VAL A 4 -8.17 -18.40 11.08
CA VAL A 4 -6.83 -18.21 10.51
C VAL A 4 -5.96 -17.33 11.42
N LEU A 5 -6.50 -16.24 11.93
CA LEU A 5 -5.74 -15.29 12.76
C LEU A 5 -5.56 -15.76 14.21
N ALA A 6 -6.50 -16.54 14.74
CA ALA A 6 -6.48 -17.00 16.13
C ALA A 6 -5.76 -18.36 16.30
N SER A 7 -6.04 -19.32 15.42
CA SER A 7 -5.49 -20.67 15.49
C SER A 7 -4.58 -21.03 14.31
N GLY A 8 -4.49 -20.22 13.25
CA GLY A 8 -3.73 -20.59 12.06
C GLY A 8 -4.36 -21.74 11.26
N GLU A 9 -5.61 -22.09 11.58
CA GLU A 9 -6.34 -23.22 11.01
C GLU A 9 -7.71 -22.77 10.51
N VAL A 10 -8.19 -23.41 9.44
CA VAL A 10 -9.56 -23.26 8.97
C VAL A 10 -10.23 -24.63 9.08
N SER A 11 -11.27 -24.71 9.91
CA SER A 11 -12.04 -25.93 10.09
C SER A 11 -12.63 -26.40 8.76
N ASN A 12 -12.47 -27.68 8.45
CA ASN A 12 -12.93 -28.31 7.20
C ASN A 12 -12.36 -27.65 5.94
N LEU A 13 -11.14 -27.09 6.00
CA LEU A 13 -10.47 -26.57 4.81
C LEU A 13 -10.06 -27.68 3.85
N PHE A 14 -9.55 -28.79 4.41
CA PHE A 14 -9.09 -29.96 3.68
C PHE A 14 -10.03 -31.12 3.95
N ALA A 15 -10.24 -31.95 2.93
CA ALA A 15 -10.85 -33.26 3.09
C ALA A 15 -9.87 -34.21 3.81
N ARG A 16 -10.38 -35.33 4.32
CA ARG A 16 -9.55 -36.26 5.12
C ARG A 16 -8.43 -36.90 4.28
N ASP A 17 -8.76 -37.29 3.06
CA ASP A 17 -7.83 -37.81 2.06
C ASP A 17 -6.72 -36.80 1.73
N GLU A 18 -7.06 -35.52 1.55
CA GLU A 18 -6.05 -34.47 1.31
C GLU A 18 -5.12 -34.28 2.52
N LEU A 19 -5.64 -34.35 3.75
CA LEU A 19 -4.81 -34.25 4.96
C LEU A 19 -3.88 -35.46 5.12
N ASP A 20 -4.37 -36.65 4.79
CA ASP A 20 -3.57 -37.87 4.83
C ASP A 20 -2.42 -37.77 3.82
N ASP A 21 -2.68 -37.33 2.59
CA ASP A 21 -1.65 -37.11 1.57
C ASP A 21 -0.61 -36.07 2.01
N ILE A 22 -1.06 -34.92 2.51
CA ILE A 22 -0.15 -33.85 3.01
C ILE A 22 0.71 -34.38 4.16
N THR A 23 0.14 -35.12 5.11
CA THR A 23 0.88 -35.61 6.27
C THR A 23 1.88 -36.72 5.90
N GLN A 24 1.56 -37.58 4.92
CA GLN A 24 2.50 -38.58 4.39
C GLN A 24 3.75 -37.92 3.79
N ASP A 25 3.57 -36.88 2.98
CA ASP A 25 4.68 -36.13 2.36
C ASP A 25 5.58 -35.44 3.40
N LEU A 26 5.03 -35.10 4.57
CA LEU A 26 5.76 -34.43 5.64
C LEU A 26 6.59 -35.38 6.52
N ILE A 27 6.32 -36.69 6.53
CA ILE A 27 7.05 -37.70 7.32
C ILE A 27 8.57 -37.63 7.10
N PRO A 28 9.12 -37.69 5.87
CA PRO A 28 10.57 -37.67 5.67
C PRO A 28 11.19 -36.36 6.17
N VAL A 29 10.47 -35.25 6.05
CA VAL A 29 10.93 -33.93 6.49
C VAL A 29 10.92 -33.82 8.02
N MET A 30 9.86 -34.32 8.66
CA MET A 30 9.74 -34.35 10.11
C MET A 30 10.82 -35.24 10.74
N LYS A 31 11.09 -36.43 10.18
CA LYS A 31 12.17 -37.31 10.65
C LYS A 31 13.54 -36.65 10.57
N ARG A 32 13.78 -35.81 9.55
CA ARG A 32 15.04 -35.06 9.38
C ARG A 32 15.18 -33.92 10.38
N GLN A 33 14.11 -33.16 10.64
CA GLN A 33 14.16 -31.97 11.50
C GLN A 33 13.94 -32.27 12.98
N HIS A 34 13.12 -33.29 13.29
CA HIS A 34 12.76 -33.70 14.64
C HIS A 34 12.89 -35.22 14.80
N PRO A 35 14.12 -35.78 14.74
CA PRO A 35 14.35 -37.22 14.75
C PRO A 35 13.87 -37.94 16.02
N ARG A 36 13.62 -37.21 17.11
CA ARG A 36 13.13 -37.75 18.39
C ARG A 36 11.61 -37.75 18.53
N ARG A 37 10.86 -37.17 17.60
CA ARG A 37 9.40 -37.14 17.64
C ARG A 37 8.84 -38.24 16.73
N PRO A 38 8.00 -39.16 17.23
CA PRO A 38 7.38 -40.18 16.39
C PRO A 38 6.36 -39.55 15.44
N PRO A 39 6.26 -39.98 14.17
CA PRO A 39 5.30 -39.47 13.20
C PRO A 39 3.91 -40.07 13.44
N THR A 40 3.30 -39.75 14.59
CA THR A 40 1.88 -40.02 14.83
C THR A 40 1.03 -39.01 14.04
N PRO A 41 -0.23 -39.33 13.69
CA PRO A 41 -1.12 -38.40 12.98
C PRO A 41 -1.22 -37.03 13.65
N GLU A 42 -1.33 -37.01 14.98
CA GLU A 42 -1.35 -35.77 15.79
C GLU A 42 -0.04 -34.97 15.63
N ASN A 43 1.12 -35.62 15.78
CA ASN A 43 2.41 -34.93 15.67
C ASN A 43 2.68 -34.40 14.25
N LEU A 44 2.23 -35.11 13.21
CA LEU A 44 2.36 -34.68 11.83
C LEU A 44 1.46 -33.48 11.54
N TYR A 45 0.22 -33.50 12.04
CA TYR A 45 -0.71 -32.39 11.90
C TYR A 45 -0.21 -31.14 12.63
N ASP A 46 0.29 -31.30 13.86
CA ASP A 46 0.90 -30.20 14.62
C ASP A 46 2.15 -29.65 13.91
N PHE A 47 2.99 -30.53 13.34
CA PHE A 47 4.16 -30.12 12.56
C PHE A 47 3.77 -29.35 11.30
N PHE A 48 2.72 -29.80 10.59
CA PHE A 48 2.16 -29.09 9.45
C PHE A 48 1.66 -27.70 9.85
N LEU A 49 0.79 -27.61 10.87
CA LEU A 49 0.24 -26.34 11.35
C LEU A 49 1.32 -25.38 11.85
N SER A 50 2.35 -25.89 12.54
CA SER A 50 3.50 -25.09 12.96
C SER A 50 4.19 -24.45 11.76
N ARG A 51 4.40 -25.21 10.69
CA ARG A 51 5.03 -24.70 9.46
C ARG A 51 4.16 -23.68 8.75
N VAL A 52 2.86 -23.93 8.64
CA VAL A 52 1.92 -22.97 8.05
C VAL A 52 1.99 -21.65 8.82
N ARG A 53 1.91 -21.69 10.17
CA ARG A 53 2.00 -20.49 11.01
C ARG A 53 3.33 -19.74 10.86
N SER A 54 4.44 -20.45 10.66
CA SER A 54 5.77 -19.83 10.48
C SER A 54 6.00 -19.23 9.10
N ASN A 55 5.27 -19.66 8.07
CA ASN A 55 5.54 -19.27 6.67
C ASN A 55 4.39 -18.48 6.02
N LEU A 56 3.19 -18.50 6.60
CA LEU A 56 2.05 -17.76 6.08
C LEU A 56 1.91 -16.40 6.77
N HIS A 57 2.24 -15.35 6.04
CA HIS A 57 2.02 -13.97 6.46
C HIS A 57 0.79 -13.39 5.75
N VAL A 58 -0.20 -12.95 6.53
CA VAL A 58 -1.43 -12.36 6.01
C VAL A 58 -1.42 -10.86 6.28
N VAL A 59 -1.51 -10.05 5.23
CA VAL A 59 -1.64 -8.59 5.33
C VAL A 59 -3.05 -8.18 4.93
N LEU A 60 -3.73 -7.45 5.80
CA LEU A 60 -5.10 -6.98 5.57
C LEU A 60 -5.10 -5.45 5.48
N CYS A 61 -5.54 -4.93 4.34
CA CYS A 61 -5.66 -3.49 4.13
C CYS A 61 -7.13 -3.06 4.24
N PHE A 62 -7.41 -2.19 5.20
CA PHE A 62 -8.75 -1.63 5.41
C PHE A 62 -8.74 -0.12 5.24
N SER A 63 -9.80 0.42 4.66
CA SER A 63 -10.06 1.86 4.73
C SER A 63 -10.61 2.19 6.13
N PRO A 64 -10.04 3.18 6.84
CA PRO A 64 -10.60 3.66 8.10
C PRO A 64 -11.87 4.50 7.87
N VAL A 65 -12.20 4.82 6.62
CA VAL A 65 -13.36 5.64 6.26
C VAL A 65 -14.64 4.82 6.27
N GLY A 66 -15.62 5.28 7.05
CA GLY A 66 -16.95 4.68 7.14
C GLY A 66 -17.10 3.62 8.24
N GLU A 67 -18.34 3.19 8.47
CA GLU A 67 -18.65 2.34 9.63
C GLU A 67 -18.31 0.86 9.45
N LYS A 68 -18.12 0.42 8.19
CA LYS A 68 -17.91 -1.00 7.85
C LYS A 68 -16.70 -1.60 8.57
N PHE A 69 -15.59 -0.86 8.67
CA PHE A 69 -14.41 -1.34 9.36
C PHE A 69 -14.68 -1.53 10.86
N ARG A 70 -15.30 -0.54 11.51
CA ARG A 70 -15.71 -0.63 12.92
C ARG A 70 -16.60 -1.85 13.18
N THR A 71 -17.63 -2.06 12.36
CA THR A 71 -18.52 -3.23 12.49
C THR A 71 -17.78 -4.54 12.30
N ARG A 72 -16.82 -4.61 11.37
CA ARG A 72 -16.00 -5.81 11.16
C ARG A 72 -15.04 -6.05 12.33
N ALA A 73 -14.35 -5.03 12.82
CA ALA A 73 -13.46 -5.14 13.97
C ALA A 73 -14.19 -5.67 15.21
N LEU A 74 -15.43 -5.21 15.45
CA LEU A 74 -16.27 -5.70 16.56
C LEU A 74 -16.73 -7.16 16.35
N LYS A 75 -17.07 -7.56 15.12
CA LYS A 75 -17.47 -8.93 14.80
C LYS A 75 -16.29 -9.92 14.81
N PHE A 76 -15.08 -9.43 14.56
CA PHE A 76 -13.88 -10.23 14.34
C PHE A 76 -12.73 -9.70 15.22
N PRO A 77 -12.76 -9.95 16.55
CA PRO A 77 -11.77 -9.41 17.49
C PRO A 77 -10.34 -9.88 17.20
N GLY A 78 -10.18 -11.05 16.56
CA GLY A 78 -8.88 -11.57 16.11
C GLY A 78 -8.15 -10.65 15.11
N LEU A 79 -8.86 -9.72 14.45
CA LEU A 79 -8.23 -8.70 13.61
C LEU A 79 -7.36 -7.72 14.40
N ILE A 80 -7.71 -7.48 15.67
CA ILE A 80 -7.02 -6.51 16.52
C ILE A 80 -6.02 -7.21 17.44
N SER A 81 -6.37 -8.38 17.98
CA SER A 81 -5.47 -9.12 18.87
C SER A 81 -4.42 -9.96 18.15
N GLY A 82 -4.71 -10.45 16.93
CA GLY A 82 -3.83 -11.35 16.18
C GLY A 82 -2.95 -10.66 15.12
N CYS A 83 -3.13 -9.35 14.91
CA CYS A 83 -2.40 -8.59 13.91
C CYS A 83 -1.72 -7.36 14.53
N THR A 84 -0.60 -6.94 13.95
CA THR A 84 -0.03 -5.61 14.20
C THR A 84 -0.76 -4.58 13.36
N VAL A 85 -1.16 -3.46 13.97
CA VAL A 85 -1.83 -2.36 13.28
C VAL A 85 -0.80 -1.33 12.85
N ASP A 86 -0.78 -1.03 11.55
CA ASP A 86 0.00 0.05 10.95
C ASP A 86 -0.92 1.11 10.36
N TRP A 87 -0.71 2.37 10.74
CA TRP A 87 -1.57 3.49 10.38
C TRP A 87 -0.96 4.31 9.23
N PHE A 88 -1.60 4.24 8.07
CA PHE A 88 -1.23 5.04 6.91
C PHE A 88 -1.82 6.45 7.02
N GLN A 89 -1.02 7.38 7.52
CA GLN A 89 -1.39 8.78 7.64
C GLN A 89 -1.19 9.54 6.33
N ARG A 90 -1.79 10.74 6.24
CA ARG A 90 -1.51 11.68 5.15
C ARG A 90 -0.02 11.99 5.12
N TRP A 91 0.55 12.08 3.92
CA TRP A 91 1.94 12.50 3.77
C TRP A 91 2.15 13.89 4.37
N PRO A 92 3.13 14.07 5.27
CA PRO A 92 3.50 15.39 5.76
C PRO A 92 4.09 16.22 4.62
N ARG A 93 4.14 17.54 4.81
CA ARG A 93 4.67 18.47 3.82
C ARG A 93 6.07 18.08 3.32
N ASP A 94 6.95 17.66 4.23
CA ASP A 94 8.32 17.27 3.87
C ASP A 94 8.35 16.02 2.97
N ALA A 95 7.45 15.05 3.20
CA ALA A 95 7.31 13.90 2.32
C ALA A 95 6.75 14.30 0.95
N LEU A 96 5.79 15.23 0.90
CA LEU A 96 5.27 15.77 -0.37
C LEU A 96 6.35 16.46 -1.19
N VAL A 97 7.22 17.23 -0.54
CA VAL A 97 8.37 17.89 -1.18
C VAL A 97 9.42 16.86 -1.61
N ALA A 98 9.72 15.85 -0.80
CA ALA A 98 10.65 14.78 -1.18
C ALA A 98 10.16 14.00 -2.40
N VAL A 99 8.86 13.74 -2.49
CA VAL A 99 8.24 13.08 -3.66
C VAL A 99 8.34 13.97 -4.90
N SER A 100 7.92 15.23 -4.86
CA SER A 100 8.08 16.12 -6.02
C SER A 100 9.55 16.29 -6.41
N HIS A 101 10.46 16.38 -5.45
CA HIS A 101 11.90 16.43 -5.71
C HIS A 101 12.36 15.20 -6.47
N HIS A 102 12.00 14.00 -6.02
CA HIS A 102 12.37 12.75 -6.69
C HIS A 102 11.88 12.73 -8.14
N PHE A 103 10.61 13.07 -8.38
CA PHE A 103 10.03 13.00 -9.72
C PHE A 103 10.47 14.14 -10.66
N LEU A 104 10.73 15.35 -10.15
CA LEU A 104 11.13 16.50 -10.97
C LEU A 104 12.65 16.61 -11.13
N SER A 105 13.45 16.10 -10.20
CA SER A 105 14.92 16.03 -10.37
C SER A 105 15.29 15.17 -11.57
N GLN A 106 14.60 14.03 -11.77
CA GLN A 106 14.75 13.14 -12.92
C GLN A 106 14.26 13.74 -14.24
N TYR A 107 13.48 14.82 -14.21
CA TYR A 107 12.93 15.44 -15.41
C TYR A 107 13.94 16.44 -16.00
N GLN A 108 14.68 15.99 -17.01
CA GLN A 108 15.74 16.77 -17.67
C GLN A 108 15.21 17.84 -18.62
N ASP A 109 13.99 17.67 -19.14
CA ASP A 109 13.40 18.62 -20.12
C ASP A 109 12.95 19.93 -19.46
N LEU A 110 12.98 20.04 -18.13
CA LEU A 110 12.61 21.26 -17.43
C LEU A 110 13.65 22.35 -17.69
N ARG A 111 13.34 23.28 -18.59
CA ARG A 111 14.20 24.40 -18.98
C ARG A 111 14.06 25.57 -17.99
N CYS A 112 14.73 25.48 -16.85
CA CYS A 112 14.80 26.57 -15.87
C CYS A 112 16.15 26.56 -15.11
N SER A 113 16.40 27.62 -14.33
CA SER A 113 17.52 27.62 -13.38
C SER A 113 17.24 26.65 -12.22
N GLU A 114 18.30 26.19 -11.56
CA GLU A 114 18.16 25.27 -10.43
C GLU A 114 17.33 25.87 -9.28
N ASP A 115 17.47 27.18 -9.01
CA ASP A 115 16.68 27.87 -7.99
C ASP A 115 15.16 27.84 -8.30
N VAL A 116 14.81 28.00 -9.58
CA VAL A 116 13.41 27.92 -10.03
C VAL A 116 12.93 26.48 -9.94
N LYS A 117 13.77 25.50 -10.29
CA LYS A 117 13.44 24.07 -10.16
C LYS A 117 13.14 23.69 -8.71
N GLN A 118 13.97 24.12 -7.77
CA GLN A 118 13.74 23.91 -6.35
C GLN A 118 12.47 24.60 -5.85
N SER A 119 12.22 25.83 -6.31
CA SER A 119 10.97 26.53 -6.01
C SER A 119 9.75 25.76 -6.49
N VAL A 120 9.76 25.25 -7.73
CA VAL A 120 8.67 24.43 -8.29
C VAL A 120 8.44 23.16 -7.46
N VAL A 121 9.52 22.46 -7.08
CA VAL A 121 9.45 21.26 -6.22
C VAL A 121 8.72 21.55 -4.91
N VAL A 122 9.09 22.64 -4.22
CA VAL A 122 8.47 23.05 -2.95
C VAL A 122 7.01 23.49 -3.16
N THR A 123 6.73 24.19 -4.25
CA THR A 123 5.38 24.65 -4.60
C THR A 123 4.44 23.47 -4.86
N MET A 124 4.88 22.42 -5.56
CA MET A 124 4.07 21.21 -5.80
C MET A 124 3.61 20.56 -4.50
N GLY A 125 4.52 20.43 -3.52
CA GLY A 125 4.17 19.88 -2.21
C GLY A 125 3.19 20.77 -1.44
N THR A 126 3.41 22.09 -1.51
CA THR A 126 2.50 23.08 -0.90
C THR A 126 1.10 23.02 -1.49
N PHE A 127 0.96 22.88 -2.82
CA PHE A 127 -0.34 22.79 -3.48
C PHE A 127 -1.12 21.56 -3.03
N GLN A 128 -0.48 20.40 -2.94
CA GLN A 128 -1.15 19.19 -2.48
C GLN A 128 -1.66 19.32 -1.03
N ASP A 129 -0.89 19.98 -0.17
CA ASP A 129 -1.27 20.23 1.22
C ASP A 129 -2.47 21.20 1.31
N LEU A 130 -2.44 22.30 0.53
CA LEU A 130 -3.54 23.26 0.42
C LEU A 130 -4.83 22.61 -0.12
N VAL A 131 -4.73 21.73 -1.12
CA VAL A 131 -5.90 21.01 -1.64
C VAL A 131 -6.51 20.13 -0.53
N ALA A 132 -5.68 19.52 0.32
CA ALA A 132 -6.19 18.72 1.44
C ALA A 132 -6.92 19.57 2.49
N GLU A 133 -6.42 20.78 2.80
CA GLU A 133 -7.11 21.75 3.65
C GLU A 133 -8.44 22.19 3.03
N LYS A 134 -8.45 22.50 1.73
CA LYS A 134 -9.68 22.90 1.02
C LYS A 134 -10.71 21.80 0.93
N CYS A 135 -10.30 20.53 0.83
CA CYS A 135 -11.23 19.40 0.94
C CYS A 135 -11.93 19.35 2.31
N ALA A 136 -11.24 19.71 3.40
CA ALA A 136 -11.86 19.79 4.72
C ALA A 136 -12.85 20.96 4.82
N GLU A 137 -12.45 22.16 4.39
CA GLU A 137 -13.34 23.33 4.35
C GLU A 137 -14.59 23.08 3.48
N TYR A 138 -14.41 22.38 2.35
CA TYR A 138 -15.51 22.03 1.46
C TYR A 138 -16.53 21.09 2.13
N PHE A 139 -16.04 20.12 2.91
CA PHE A 139 -16.91 19.24 3.70
C PHE A 139 -17.65 20.01 4.78
N GLU A 140 -17.00 20.93 5.48
CA GLU A 140 -17.65 21.73 6.53
C GLU A 140 -18.79 22.60 5.98
N ARG A 141 -18.57 23.21 4.81
CA ARG A 141 -19.56 24.12 4.19
C ARG A 141 -20.68 23.39 3.46
N PHE A 142 -20.36 22.35 2.71
CA PHE A 142 -21.31 21.71 1.79
C PHE A 142 -21.71 20.29 2.17
N ARG A 143 -21.09 19.71 3.23
CA ARG A 143 -21.29 18.32 3.65
C ARG A 143 -21.02 17.29 2.55
N ARG A 144 -20.21 17.66 1.56
CA ARG A 144 -19.76 16.79 0.47
C ARG A 144 -18.33 16.38 0.72
N GLN A 145 -18.08 15.07 0.83
CA GLN A 145 -16.73 14.54 1.03
C GLN A 145 -15.97 14.51 -0.29
N THR A 146 -14.76 15.06 -0.27
CA THR A 146 -13.76 14.95 -1.33
C THR A 146 -12.47 14.45 -0.71
N PHE A 147 -11.74 13.58 -1.41
CA PHE A 147 -10.55 12.94 -0.89
C PHE A 147 -9.31 13.32 -1.70
N VAL A 148 -8.22 13.51 -0.99
CA VAL A 148 -6.89 13.72 -1.54
C VAL A 148 -6.08 12.47 -1.25
N THR A 149 -5.45 11.90 -2.27
CA THR A 149 -4.67 10.66 -2.13
C THR A 149 -3.26 10.85 -2.65
N PRO A 150 -2.27 10.08 -2.15
CA PRO A 150 -0.93 10.06 -2.75
C PRO A 150 -0.97 9.80 -4.26
N LYS A 151 -1.87 8.92 -4.73
CA LYS A 151 -2.04 8.64 -6.15
C LYS A 151 -2.48 9.86 -6.97
N SER A 152 -3.37 10.70 -6.43
CA SER A 152 -3.78 11.94 -7.14
C SER A 152 -2.62 12.94 -7.22
N TYR A 153 -1.74 12.98 -6.21
CA TYR A 153 -0.53 13.81 -6.25
C TYR A 153 0.46 13.35 -7.33
N LEU A 154 0.71 12.04 -7.40
CA LEU A 154 1.59 11.46 -8.42
C LEU A 154 1.05 11.74 -9.82
N SER A 155 -0.26 11.55 -10.01
CA SER A 155 -0.93 11.86 -11.29
C SER A 155 -0.84 13.34 -11.66
N PHE A 156 -0.89 14.23 -10.66
CA PHE A 156 -0.72 15.67 -10.86
C PHE A 156 0.71 16.02 -11.32
N ILE A 157 1.75 15.45 -10.69
CA ILE A 157 3.14 15.65 -11.11
C ILE A 157 3.38 15.12 -12.53
N ASP A 158 2.85 13.94 -12.84
CA ASP A 158 2.98 13.35 -14.18
C ASP A 158 2.25 14.20 -15.23
N SER A 159 1.05 14.67 -14.93
CA SER A 159 0.30 15.57 -15.81
C SER A 159 1.05 16.88 -16.04
N TYR A 160 1.71 17.42 -15.01
CA TYR A 160 2.55 18.61 -15.15
C TYR A 160 3.68 18.39 -16.17
N LYS A 161 4.38 17.25 -16.11
CA LYS A 161 5.46 16.92 -17.06
C LYS A 161 4.95 16.82 -18.50
N VAL A 162 3.81 16.16 -18.70
CA VAL A 162 3.19 16.00 -20.03
C VAL A 162 2.83 17.38 -20.61
N ILE A 163 2.08 18.19 -19.87
CA ILE A 163 1.66 19.52 -20.32
C ILE A 163 2.87 20.41 -20.56
N TYR A 164 3.88 20.34 -19.70
CA TYR A 164 5.10 21.14 -19.85
C TYR A 164 5.82 20.80 -21.16
N ALA A 165 6.03 19.52 -21.46
CA ALA A 165 6.67 19.06 -22.69
C ALA A 165 5.90 19.52 -23.94
N GLU A 166 4.58 19.37 -23.94
CA GLU A 166 3.71 19.81 -25.03
C GLU A 166 3.81 21.32 -25.27
N LYS A 167 3.78 22.12 -24.18
CA LYS A 167 3.85 23.59 -24.29
C LYS A 167 5.23 24.06 -24.75
N ILE A 168 6.31 23.44 -24.27
CA ILE A 168 7.67 23.77 -24.72
C ILE A 168 7.85 23.43 -26.20
N ALA A 169 7.38 22.26 -26.66
CA ALA A 169 7.43 21.89 -28.07
C ALA A 169 6.63 22.88 -28.96
N HIS A 170 5.44 23.26 -28.51
CA HIS A 170 4.60 24.23 -29.21
C HIS A 170 5.28 25.61 -29.31
N VAL A 171 5.79 26.12 -28.20
CA VAL A 171 6.51 27.41 -28.17
C VAL A 171 7.79 27.34 -29.01
N GLY A 172 8.52 26.22 -28.97
CA GLY A 172 9.68 25.99 -29.83
C GLY A 172 9.34 26.09 -31.32
N THR A 173 8.24 25.45 -31.74
CA THR A 173 7.74 25.52 -33.12
C THR A 173 7.39 26.96 -33.53
N LEU A 174 6.72 27.71 -32.64
CA LEU A 174 6.39 29.11 -32.91
C LEU A 174 7.65 29.99 -33.02
N ALA A 175 8.63 29.77 -32.14
CA ALA A 175 9.89 30.52 -32.16
C ALA A 175 10.72 30.23 -33.42
N GLU A 176 10.69 29.00 -33.94
CA GLU A 176 11.32 28.66 -35.23
C GLU A 176 10.63 29.37 -36.40
N ARG A 177 9.29 29.38 -36.42
CA ARG A 177 8.51 30.08 -37.47
C ARG A 177 8.77 31.58 -37.51
N MET A 178 9.06 32.22 -36.37
CA MET A 178 9.39 33.65 -36.32
C MET A 178 10.80 33.97 -36.82
N LYS A 179 11.68 32.97 -36.96
CA LYS A 179 13.07 33.14 -37.44
C LYS A 179 13.21 32.99 -38.95
N THR A 180 12.26 32.31 -39.60
CA THR A 180 12.08 32.25 -41.06
C THR A 180 11.21 33.38 -41.56
#